data_AF-A0A6N2EKB5-F1
#
_entry.id   AF-A0A6N2EKB5-F1
#
_cell.length_a   1.000
_cell.length_b   1.000
_cell.length_c   1.000
_cell.angle_alpha   90.00
_cell.angle_beta   90.00
_cell.angle_gamma   90.00
#
_symmetry.space_group_name_H-M   'P 1'
#
loop_
_entity.id
_entity.type
_entity.pdbx_description
1 polymer ?
#
loop_
_entity_poly.entity_id
_entity_poly.type
_entity_poly.pdbx_seq_one_letter_code
_entity_poly.pdbx_strand_id
1 'polypeptide(L)'
;MKPGTLRRWRVGPRERPPFLVGHPFLPRNGLIWLEIELLESRQPSLAGDGPSGCALISQSDVQSLFERWNKALQSQDPERVARLYSRDAVLLPTLSNEPRTDHDTIVDYFSHFLEKQPHGEISQREILIGCNMLQDAGLYTFRFANGSSAQARYSFIYVLEDGEWKISHHHSSLLPETRKN
;
A
#
# COMPACT_ATOMS: atom_id res chain seq x y z
N MET A 1 -4.73 -19.82 6.91
CA MET A 1 -5.04 -21.08 7.63
C MET A 1 -4.88 -22.23 6.64
N LYS A 2 -4.40 -23.42 7.03
CA LYS A 2 -4.40 -24.57 6.09
C LYS A 2 -5.84 -25.05 5.90
N PRO A 3 -6.29 -25.31 4.66
CA PRO A 3 -7.58 -25.94 4.44
C PRO A 3 -7.72 -27.25 5.22
N GLY A 4 -8.90 -27.56 5.72
CA GLY A 4 -9.18 -28.77 6.51
C GLY A 4 -8.80 -28.70 8.00
N THR A 5 -8.33 -27.54 8.49
CA THR A 5 -8.01 -27.38 9.91
C THR A 5 -9.15 -26.70 10.67
N LEU A 6 -9.81 -27.42 11.57
CA LEU A 6 -10.80 -26.86 12.48
C LEU A 6 -10.13 -25.99 13.55
N ARG A 7 -10.60 -24.76 13.72
CA ARG A 7 -10.14 -23.84 14.77
C ARG A 7 -11.33 -23.34 15.58
N ARG A 8 -11.15 -23.32 16.90
CA ARG A 8 -12.15 -22.78 17.83
C ARG A 8 -11.76 -21.35 18.22
N TRP A 9 -12.67 -20.40 18.04
CA TRP A 9 -12.46 -18.99 18.33
C TRP A 9 -13.55 -18.44 19.24
N ARG A 10 -13.16 -17.64 20.24
CA ARG A 10 -14.09 -16.93 21.12
C ARG A 10 -14.30 -15.54 20.55
N VAL A 11 -15.55 -15.20 20.25
CA VAL A 11 -15.89 -13.91 19.64
C VAL A 11 -16.92 -13.15 20.47
N GLY A 12 -16.73 -11.83 20.55
CA GLY A 12 -17.68 -10.91 21.17
C GLY A 12 -18.78 -10.42 20.23
N PRO A 13 -19.81 -9.75 20.76
CA PRO A 13 -20.97 -9.29 19.96
C PRO A 13 -20.62 -8.47 18.72
N ARG A 14 -19.54 -7.68 18.77
CA ARG A 14 -19.07 -6.82 17.66
C ARG A 14 -18.23 -7.56 16.62
N GLU A 15 -17.73 -8.74 16.96
CA GLU A 15 -16.85 -9.56 16.11
C GLU A 15 -17.63 -10.69 15.43
N ARG A 16 -18.95 -10.78 15.67
CA ARG A 16 -19.79 -11.83 15.08
C ARG A 16 -19.96 -11.58 13.59
N PRO A 17 -19.92 -12.65 12.78
CA PRO A 17 -20.38 -12.59 11.41
C PRO A 17 -21.82 -12.02 11.33
N PRO A 18 -22.15 -11.22 10.30
CA PRO A 18 -23.45 -10.57 10.19
C PRO A 18 -24.65 -11.52 10.31
N PHE A 19 -24.53 -12.75 9.79
CA PHE A 19 -25.59 -13.76 9.84
C PHE A 19 -25.85 -14.33 11.25
N LEU A 20 -24.96 -14.09 12.21
CA LEU A 20 -25.14 -14.48 13.62
C LEU A 20 -25.66 -13.31 14.49
N VAL A 21 -25.76 -12.10 13.94
CA VAL A 21 -26.29 -10.94 14.66
C VAL A 21 -27.80 -11.09 14.81
N GLY A 22 -28.31 -11.00 16.04
CA GLY A 22 -29.76 -11.11 16.33
C GLY A 22 -30.33 -12.54 16.31
N HIS A 23 -29.49 -13.56 16.16
CA HIS A 23 -29.92 -14.95 16.15
C HIS A 23 -30.58 -15.33 17.50
N PRO A 24 -31.77 -15.96 17.52
CA PRO A 24 -32.59 -16.14 18.73
C PRO A 24 -31.93 -17.03 19.79
N PHE A 25 -31.01 -17.90 19.37
CA PHE A 25 -30.30 -18.84 20.25
C PHE A 25 -28.93 -18.32 20.71
N LEU A 26 -28.54 -17.10 20.32
CA LEU A 26 -27.26 -16.51 20.73
C LEU A 26 -27.48 -15.39 21.76
N PRO A 27 -26.65 -15.31 22.80
CA PRO A 27 -26.78 -14.26 23.80
C PRO A 27 -26.54 -12.89 23.15
N ARG A 28 -27.42 -11.91 23.36
CA ARG A 28 -27.28 -10.58 22.74
C ARG A 28 -25.94 -9.91 23.05
N ASN A 29 -25.49 -10.00 24.31
CA ASN A 29 -24.26 -9.36 24.80
C ASN A 29 -23.19 -10.36 25.32
N GLY A 30 -23.35 -11.65 25.02
CA GLY A 30 -22.44 -12.71 25.51
C GLY A 30 -21.31 -13.05 24.55
N LEU A 31 -20.35 -13.83 25.03
CA LEU A 31 -19.31 -14.42 24.20
C LEU A 31 -19.82 -15.74 23.63
N ILE A 32 -19.44 -16.06 22.39
CA ILE A 32 -19.75 -17.34 21.76
C ILE A 32 -18.48 -17.99 21.26
N TRP A 33 -18.51 -19.32 21.13
CA TRP A 33 -17.45 -20.08 20.48
C TRP A 33 -17.88 -20.44 19.06
N LEU A 34 -17.03 -20.10 18.10
CA LEU A 34 -17.19 -20.53 16.71
C LEU A 34 -16.14 -21.59 16.41
N GLU A 35 -16.57 -22.70 15.85
CA GLU A 35 -15.68 -23.67 15.23
C GLU A 35 -15.69 -23.39 13.73
N ILE A 36 -14.54 -22.96 13.22
CA ILE A 36 -14.38 -22.52 11.84
C ILE A 36 -13.36 -23.45 11.19
N GLU A 37 -13.78 -24.06 10.09
CA GLU A 37 -12.93 -24.81 9.19
C GLU A 37 -12.81 -24.02 7.89
N LEU A 38 -11.57 -23.73 7.48
CA LEU A 38 -11.33 -23.24 6.14
C LEU A 38 -11.41 -24.44 5.18
N LEU A 39 -12.44 -24.51 4.33
CA LEU A 39 -12.62 -25.63 3.41
C LEU A 39 -11.69 -25.52 2.19
N GLU A 40 -11.54 -24.30 1.67
CA GLU A 40 -10.69 -24.03 0.51
C GLU A 40 -10.12 -22.61 0.60
N SER A 41 -8.84 -22.45 0.25
CA SER A 41 -8.23 -21.15 0.00
C SER A 41 -7.90 -21.04 -1.47
N ARG A 42 -8.78 -20.40 -2.26
CA ARG A 42 -8.44 -20.03 -3.64
C ARG A 42 -7.73 -18.70 -3.62
N GLN A 43 -6.48 -18.69 -4.08
CA GLN A 43 -5.97 -17.48 -4.72
C GLN A 43 -6.59 -17.48 -6.11
N PRO A 44 -7.37 -16.45 -6.50
CA PRO A 44 -7.86 -16.39 -7.86
C PRO A 44 -6.63 -16.35 -8.78
N SER A 45 -6.51 -17.32 -9.68
CA SER A 45 -5.78 -17.06 -10.93
C SER A 45 -6.54 -15.93 -11.61
N LEU A 46 -5.89 -14.78 -11.77
CA LEU A 46 -6.50 -13.65 -12.44
C LEU A 46 -6.99 -14.12 -13.81
N ALA A 47 -8.30 -14.01 -14.04
CA ALA A 47 -8.82 -14.11 -15.39
C ALA A 47 -8.13 -13.02 -16.21
N GLY A 48 -7.72 -13.34 -17.44
CA GLY A 48 -7.04 -12.41 -18.34
C GLY A 48 -7.83 -11.12 -18.60
N ASP A 49 -9.12 -11.12 -18.32
CA ASP A 49 -9.99 -9.95 -18.33
C ASP A 49 -10.76 -9.88 -17.00
N GLY A 50 -10.62 -8.77 -16.28
CA GLY A 50 -11.40 -8.48 -15.08
C GLY A 50 -12.88 -8.23 -15.36
N PRO A 51 -13.66 -7.68 -14.39
CA PRO A 51 -14.96 -7.12 -14.72
C PRO A 51 -14.78 -6.17 -15.92
N SER A 52 -15.57 -6.38 -16.98
CA SER A 52 -15.41 -5.74 -18.28
C SER A 52 -15.15 -4.23 -18.14
N GLY A 53 -14.02 -3.76 -18.67
CA GLY A 53 -13.61 -2.35 -18.67
C GLY A 53 -12.59 -1.93 -17.61
N CYS A 54 -12.17 -2.85 -16.73
CA CYS A 54 -11.12 -2.60 -15.74
C CYS A 54 -9.80 -3.27 -16.14
N ALA A 55 -8.70 -2.52 -16.21
CA ALA A 55 -7.36 -3.10 -16.21
C ALA A 55 -7.09 -3.73 -14.84
N LEU A 56 -6.75 -5.01 -14.84
CA LEU A 56 -6.27 -5.71 -13.66
C LEU A 56 -4.75 -5.71 -13.64
N ILE A 57 -4.19 -5.76 -12.44
CA ILE A 57 -2.77 -5.86 -12.18
C ILE A 57 -2.54 -6.97 -11.15
N SER A 58 -1.48 -7.77 -11.30
CA SER A 58 -1.13 -8.80 -10.33
C SER A 58 -0.36 -8.24 -9.14
N GLN A 59 -0.33 -8.94 -8.01
CA GLN A 59 0.49 -8.51 -6.86
C GLN A 59 1.99 -8.40 -7.21
N SER A 60 2.50 -9.30 -8.06
CA SER A 60 3.89 -9.24 -8.55
C SER A 60 4.14 -8.02 -9.43
N ASP A 61 3.15 -7.60 -10.22
CA ASP A 61 3.28 -6.39 -11.04
C ASP A 61 3.22 -5.13 -10.18
N VAL A 62 2.44 -5.13 -9.09
CA VAL A 62 2.45 -4.04 -8.08
C VAL A 62 3.85 -3.86 -7.49
N GLN A 63 4.53 -4.95 -7.14
CA GLN A 63 5.91 -4.87 -6.67
C GLN A 63 6.83 -4.19 -7.70
N SER A 64 6.65 -4.51 -8.99
CA SER A 64 7.43 -3.92 -10.08
C SER A 64 7.21 -2.40 -10.22
N LEU A 65 6.06 -1.86 -9.79
CA LEU A 65 5.82 -0.41 -9.75
C LEU A 65 6.73 0.30 -8.76
N PHE A 66 6.86 -0.24 -7.54
CA PHE A 66 7.80 0.29 -6.55
C PHE A 66 9.24 0.15 -7.03
N GLU A 67 9.62 -0.98 -7.61
CA GLU A 67 10.97 -1.20 -8.14
C GLU A 67 11.30 -0.23 -9.28
N ARG A 68 10.34 0.06 -10.17
CA ARG A 68 10.44 1.09 -11.21
C ARG A 68 10.67 2.47 -10.59
N TRP A 69 9.91 2.82 -9.55
CA TRP A 69 10.05 4.09 -8.84
C TRP A 69 11.41 4.22 -8.13
N ASN A 70 11.81 3.19 -7.39
CA ASN A 70 13.10 3.15 -6.70
C ASN A 70 14.29 3.19 -7.67
N LYS A 71 14.18 2.54 -8.84
CA LYS A 71 15.16 2.64 -9.93
C LYS A 71 15.21 4.03 -10.55
N ALA A 72 14.08 4.74 -10.64
CA ALA A 72 14.08 6.13 -11.08
C ALA A 72 14.85 7.02 -10.10
N LEU A 73 14.77 6.77 -8.78
CA LEU A 73 15.61 7.48 -7.81
C LEU A 73 17.11 7.30 -8.10
N GLN A 74 17.53 6.08 -8.45
CA GLN A 74 18.94 5.79 -8.77
C GLN A 74 19.45 6.51 -10.02
N SER A 75 18.56 7.05 -10.86
CA SER A 75 18.99 7.81 -12.04
C SER A 75 19.49 9.22 -11.72
N GLN A 76 19.24 9.71 -10.50
CA GLN A 76 19.52 11.10 -10.09
C GLN A 76 18.86 12.16 -10.98
N ASP A 77 17.84 11.77 -11.76
CA ASP A 77 17.04 12.65 -12.61
C ASP A 77 15.65 12.86 -11.99
N PRO A 78 15.34 14.05 -11.42
CA PRO A 78 14.06 14.31 -10.78
C PRO A 78 12.89 14.26 -11.76
N GLU A 79 13.13 14.63 -13.02
CA GLU A 79 12.15 14.55 -14.10
C GLU A 79 11.78 13.08 -14.40
N ARG A 80 12.75 12.16 -14.34
CA ARG A 80 12.47 10.73 -14.49
C ARG A 80 11.61 10.18 -13.36
N VAL A 81 11.76 10.69 -12.16
CA VAL A 81 10.92 10.31 -11.01
C VAL A 81 9.52 10.91 -11.18
N ALA A 82 9.42 12.21 -11.49
CA ALA A 82 8.16 12.92 -11.66
C ALA A 82 7.28 12.31 -12.77
N ARG A 83 7.86 11.82 -13.88
CA ARG A 83 7.13 11.11 -14.96
C ARG A 83 6.39 9.84 -14.52
N LEU A 84 6.65 9.33 -13.30
CA LEU A 84 5.93 8.19 -12.74
C LEU A 84 4.65 8.61 -12.00
N TYR A 85 4.47 9.90 -11.75
CA TYR A 85 3.28 10.48 -11.15
C TYR A 85 2.26 10.84 -12.24
N SER A 86 0.98 10.75 -11.91
CA SER A 86 -0.09 11.15 -12.82
C SER A 86 -0.18 12.68 -12.95
N ARG A 87 -0.89 13.18 -13.95
CA ARG A 87 -1.10 14.63 -14.13
C ARG A 87 -1.61 15.35 -12.88
N ASP A 88 -2.56 14.74 -12.16
CA ASP A 88 -3.19 15.32 -10.96
C ASP A 88 -2.62 14.76 -9.64
N ALA A 89 -1.36 14.32 -9.65
CA ALA A 89 -0.80 13.63 -8.51
C ALA A 89 -0.57 14.53 -7.29
N VAL A 90 -0.76 13.97 -6.09
CA VAL A 90 -0.43 14.62 -4.82
C VAL A 90 0.67 13.85 -4.10
N LEU A 91 1.76 14.54 -3.77
CA LEU A 91 2.84 14.04 -2.94
C LEU A 91 2.85 14.78 -1.61
N LEU A 92 2.77 14.01 -0.52
CA LEU A 92 2.94 14.44 0.86
C LEU A 92 4.27 13.84 1.37
N PRO A 93 5.38 14.56 1.20
CA PRO A 93 6.71 14.02 1.43
C PRO A 93 7.13 14.03 2.90
N THR A 94 8.15 13.24 3.23
CA THR A 94 8.64 13.09 4.62
C THR A 94 9.43 14.29 5.15
N LEU A 95 10.09 15.04 4.26
CA LEU A 95 11.08 16.06 4.63
C LEU A 95 10.67 17.48 4.20
N SER A 96 9.40 17.69 3.88
CA SER A 96 8.86 19.01 3.59
C SER A 96 7.46 19.15 4.18
N ASN A 97 7.14 20.33 4.69
CA ASN A 97 5.81 20.67 5.18
C ASN A 97 4.85 21.02 4.04
N GLU A 98 5.36 21.21 2.83
CA GLU A 98 4.61 21.65 1.66
C GLU A 98 4.17 20.45 0.81
N PRO A 99 2.85 20.24 0.65
CA PRO A 99 2.30 19.31 -0.33
C PRO A 99 2.73 19.68 -1.75
N ARG A 100 3.04 18.68 -2.58
CA ARG A 100 3.34 18.87 -3.99
C ARG A 100 2.14 18.38 -4.80
N THR A 101 1.53 19.26 -5.56
CA THR A 101 0.22 19.05 -6.18
C THR A 101 0.23 19.18 -7.69
N ASP A 102 1.41 19.35 -8.27
CA ASP A 102 1.64 19.44 -9.71
C ASP A 102 3.02 18.86 -10.05
N HIS A 103 3.29 18.72 -11.35
CA HIS A 103 4.55 18.15 -11.85
C HIS A 103 5.78 18.94 -11.38
N ASP A 104 5.76 20.27 -11.50
CA ASP A 104 6.92 21.12 -11.19
C ASP A 104 7.29 21.06 -9.71
N THR A 105 6.30 21.08 -8.83
CA THR A 105 6.51 20.99 -7.37
C THR A 105 7.00 19.60 -6.93
N ILE A 106 6.62 18.54 -7.67
CA ILE A 106 7.14 17.18 -7.50
C ILE A 106 8.60 17.10 -7.97
N VAL A 107 8.93 17.67 -9.14
CA VAL A 107 10.31 17.77 -9.66
C VAL A 107 11.20 18.50 -8.66
N ASP A 108 10.75 19.64 -8.15
CA ASP A 108 11.47 20.43 -7.13
C ASP A 108 11.79 19.59 -5.89
N TYR A 109 10.80 18.87 -5.35
CA TYR A 109 11.04 18.00 -4.20
C TYR A 109 12.10 16.93 -4.48
N PHE A 110 12.01 16.27 -5.64
CA PHE A 110 12.96 15.23 -5.99
C PHE A 110 14.34 15.78 -6.31
N SER A 111 14.47 17.03 -6.79
CA SER A 111 15.78 17.65 -7.01
C SER A 111 16.62 17.63 -5.73
N HIS A 112 16.02 17.93 -4.58
CA HIS A 112 16.66 17.89 -3.27
C HIS A 112 16.75 16.49 -2.66
N PHE A 113 15.70 15.68 -2.82
CA PHE A 113 15.70 14.33 -2.23
C PHE A 113 16.78 13.43 -2.86
N LEU A 114 17.02 13.58 -4.16
CA LEU A 114 17.99 12.78 -4.91
C LEU A 114 19.45 13.12 -4.59
N GLU A 115 19.75 14.32 -4.08
CA GLU A 115 21.09 14.68 -3.58
C GLU A 115 21.58 13.70 -2.50
N LYS A 116 20.65 13.09 -1.75
CA LYS A 116 20.95 12.11 -0.69
C LYS A 116 21.23 10.70 -1.21
N GLN A 117 21.06 10.48 -2.51
CA GLN A 117 21.18 9.18 -3.18
C GLN A 117 20.36 8.08 -2.47
N PRO A 118 19.03 8.29 -2.35
CA PRO A 118 18.17 7.39 -1.59
C PRO A 118 18.04 6.03 -2.27
N HIS A 119 18.12 4.96 -1.49
CA HIS A 119 17.77 3.60 -1.89
C HIS A 119 16.71 3.05 -0.94
N GLY A 120 15.50 2.81 -1.44
CA GLY A 120 14.37 2.34 -0.65
C GLY A 120 14.26 0.81 -0.61
N GLU A 121 13.95 0.25 0.55
CA GLU A 121 13.65 -1.17 0.76
C GLU A 121 12.31 -1.30 1.50
N ILE A 122 11.39 -2.12 0.99
CA ILE A 122 10.10 -2.37 1.64
C ILE A 122 10.28 -3.42 2.73
N SER A 123 9.79 -3.10 3.92
CA SER A 123 9.87 -3.96 5.12
C SER A 123 8.52 -4.52 5.54
N GLN A 124 7.42 -3.84 5.21
CA GLN A 124 6.05 -4.31 5.37
C GLN A 124 5.20 -3.76 4.22
N ARG A 125 4.26 -4.55 3.73
CA ARG A 125 3.42 -4.22 2.59
C ARG A 125 2.03 -4.83 2.72
N GLU A 126 1.03 -4.02 2.44
CA GLU A 126 -0.37 -4.37 2.31
C GLU A 126 -0.87 -3.81 0.97
N ILE A 127 -1.44 -4.68 0.14
CA ILE A 127 -1.92 -4.33 -1.20
C ILE A 127 -3.44 -4.44 -1.26
N LEU A 128 -4.10 -3.41 -1.78
CA LEU A 128 -5.50 -3.44 -2.17
C LEU A 128 -5.61 -3.12 -3.66
N ILE A 129 -6.20 -4.04 -4.44
CA ILE A 129 -6.36 -3.90 -5.89
C ILE A 129 -7.84 -3.60 -6.20
N GLY A 130 -8.08 -2.53 -6.94
CA GLY A 130 -9.40 -2.13 -7.44
C GLY A 130 -9.44 -2.07 -8.97
N CYS A 131 -10.53 -1.52 -9.51
CA CYS A 131 -10.68 -1.28 -10.95
C CYS A 131 -9.88 -0.03 -11.37
N ASN A 132 -8.90 -0.17 -12.27
CA ASN A 132 -8.05 0.93 -12.77
C ASN A 132 -7.33 1.73 -11.65
N MET A 133 -7.26 1.18 -10.44
CA MET A 133 -6.64 1.79 -9.27
C MET A 133 -6.12 0.70 -8.33
N LEU A 134 -5.02 0.98 -7.64
CA LEU A 134 -4.54 0.14 -6.54
C LEU A 134 -3.91 0.98 -5.43
N GLN A 135 -3.81 0.39 -4.25
CA GLN A 135 -3.06 0.89 -3.11
C GLN A 135 -1.95 -0.09 -2.73
N ASP A 136 -0.74 0.43 -2.56
CA ASP A 136 0.41 -0.25 -1.95
C ASP A 136 0.86 0.58 -0.75
N ALA A 137 0.69 0.05 0.46
CA ALA A 137 0.96 0.78 1.69
C ALA A 137 1.70 -0.07 2.71
N GLY A 138 2.49 0.56 3.56
CA GLY A 138 3.20 -0.14 4.62
C GLY A 138 4.40 0.63 5.14
N LEU A 139 5.50 -0.09 5.36
CA LEU A 139 6.74 0.44 5.90
C LEU A 139 7.90 0.21 4.93
N TYR A 140 8.70 1.24 4.71
CA TYR A 140 9.95 1.13 3.99
C TYR A 140 11.10 1.78 4.76
N THR A 141 12.32 1.48 4.34
CA THR A 141 13.54 2.08 4.86
C THR A 141 14.34 2.67 3.71
N PHE A 142 14.70 3.93 3.80
CA PHE A 142 15.70 4.52 2.92
C PHE A 142 17.09 4.37 3.52
N ARG A 143 18.05 3.97 2.68
CA ARG A 143 19.48 4.12 2.93
C ARG A 143 20.00 5.28 2.08
N PHE A 144 20.94 6.05 2.63
CA PHE A 144 21.53 7.21 1.96
C PHE A 144 23.04 7.04 1.78
N ALA A 145 23.64 7.80 0.86
CA ALA A 145 25.08 7.71 0.55
C ALA A 145 26.00 8.03 1.75
N ASN A 146 25.52 8.80 2.73
CA ASN A 146 26.27 9.10 3.96
C ASN A 146 26.24 7.95 4.99
N GLY A 147 25.63 6.81 4.65
CA GLY A 147 25.51 5.64 5.51
C GLY A 147 24.35 5.70 6.51
N SER A 148 23.59 6.79 6.58
CA SER A 148 22.41 6.87 7.44
C SER A 148 21.21 6.15 6.81
N SER A 149 20.22 5.86 7.66
CA SER A 149 18.97 5.23 7.24
C SER A 149 17.76 5.85 7.93
N ALA A 150 16.63 5.91 7.25
CA ALA A 150 15.37 6.38 7.80
C ALA A 150 14.25 5.39 7.50
N GLN A 151 13.60 4.87 8.55
CA GLN A 151 12.39 4.09 8.42
C GLN A 151 11.17 5.01 8.41
N ALA A 152 10.24 4.72 7.51
CA ALA A 152 9.07 5.54 7.28
C ALA A 152 7.87 4.69 6.87
N ARG A 153 6.68 5.25 7.10
CA ARG A 153 5.42 4.75 6.57
C ARG A 153 5.24 5.30 5.17
N TYR A 154 4.61 4.52 4.30
CA TYR A 154 4.26 4.95 2.95
C TYR A 154 2.86 4.50 2.56
N SER A 155 2.25 5.28 1.67
CA SER A 155 1.08 4.88 0.89
C SER A 155 1.28 5.38 -0.54
N PHE A 156 1.36 4.47 -1.50
CA PHE A 156 1.21 4.75 -2.92
C PHE A 156 -0.19 4.36 -3.36
N ILE A 157 -0.91 5.31 -3.96
CA ILE A 157 -2.10 5.03 -4.76
C ILE A 157 -1.70 5.19 -6.21
N TYR A 158 -2.00 4.16 -7.01
CA TYR A 158 -1.78 4.21 -8.45
C TYR A 158 -3.11 4.22 -9.18
N VAL A 159 -3.13 4.90 -10.32
CA VAL A 159 -4.24 4.91 -11.28
C VAL A 159 -3.71 4.52 -12.66
N LEU A 160 -4.59 3.96 -13.48
CA LEU A 160 -4.28 3.78 -14.89
C LEU A 160 -4.55 5.10 -15.64
N GLU A 161 -3.51 5.74 -16.15
CA GLU A 161 -3.56 6.95 -16.96
C GLU A 161 -2.94 6.68 -18.32
N ASP A 162 -3.69 6.91 -19.40
CA ASP A 162 -3.23 6.72 -20.78
C ASP A 162 -2.58 5.35 -21.06
N GLY A 163 -3.09 4.31 -20.38
CA GLY A 163 -2.59 2.92 -20.48
C GLY A 163 -1.38 2.60 -19.60
N GLU A 164 -0.88 3.55 -18.81
CA GLU A 164 0.22 3.35 -17.87
C GLU A 164 -0.24 3.48 -16.41
N TRP A 165 0.30 2.64 -15.53
CA TRP A 165 0.13 2.81 -14.09
C TRP A 165 1.00 3.97 -13.59
N LYS A 166 0.33 5.00 -13.06
CA LYS A 166 0.95 6.22 -12.51
C LYS A 166 0.59 6.41 -11.06
N ILE A 167 1.47 7.02 -10.28
CA ILE A 167 1.23 7.38 -8.88
C ILE A 167 0.30 8.59 -8.84
N SER A 168 -0.94 8.42 -8.36
CA SER A 168 -1.87 9.53 -8.13
C SER A 168 -1.74 10.14 -6.74
N HIS A 169 -1.32 9.35 -5.76
CA HIS A 169 -1.06 9.85 -4.42
C HIS A 169 0.10 9.11 -3.78
N HIS A 170 1.05 9.88 -3.25
CA HIS A 170 2.15 9.35 -2.45
C HIS A 170 2.19 10.10 -1.13
N HIS A 171 1.92 9.40 -0.02
CA HIS A 171 2.20 9.92 1.31
C HIS A 171 3.36 9.16 1.91
N SER A 172 4.35 9.88 2.44
CA SER A 172 5.39 9.28 3.25
C SER A 172 5.71 10.10 4.49
N SER A 173 5.76 9.43 5.64
CA SER A 173 6.09 10.06 6.91
C SER A 173 7.11 9.23 7.68
N LEU A 174 7.97 9.88 8.47
CA LEU A 174 8.76 9.17 9.47
C LEU A 174 7.83 8.39 10.41
N LEU A 175 8.39 7.39 11.09
CA LEU A 175 7.71 6.79 12.22
C LEU A 175 7.42 7.87 13.27
N PRO A 176 6.21 7.91 13.84
CA PRO A 176 5.90 8.84 14.92
C PRO A 176 6.81 8.54 16.12
N GLU A 177 7.22 9.58 16.83
CA GLU A 177 8.02 9.43 18.05
C GLU A 177 7.26 8.55 19.06
N THR A 178 7.93 7.53 19.59
CA THR A 178 7.49 6.91 20.83
C THR A 178 7.77 7.93 21.93
N ARG A 179 6.74 8.56 22.50
CA ARG A 179 6.88 9.36 23.72
C ARG A 179 7.66 8.52 24.75
N LYS A 180 8.89 8.94 25.08
CA LYS A 180 9.53 8.52 26.32
C LYS A 180 8.81 9.28 27.43
N ASN A 181 7.93 8.58 28.15
CA ASN A 181 7.46 9.04 29.46
C ASN A 181 8.60 8.95 30.47
#